data_AF-A0A6P8Y956-F1
#
_entry.id   AF-A0A6P8Y956-F1
#
_cell.length_a   1.000
_cell.length_b   1.000
_cell.length_c   1.000
_cell.angle_alpha   90.00
_cell.angle_beta   90.00
_cell.angle_gamma   90.00
#
_symmetry.space_group_name_H-M   'P 1'
#
loop_
_entity.id
_entity.type
_entity.pdbx_description
1 polymer ?
#
loop_
_entity_poly.entity_id
_entity_poly.type
_entity_poly.pdbx_seq_one_letter_code
_entity_poly.pdbx_strand_id
1 'polypeptide(L)'
;MAQLYERFLKVLQKWPLNADYPPPLRSLPAHLRDQGKAAFSARGEFSGDTLQCEKRLSSLERLTTNQIARAYPRTQQTGALGLTSDQCVFALSDSYQKSLETSATTSLFQRIVSSFRQGSGKEKA
;
A
#
# COMPACT_ATOMS: atom_id res chain seq x y z
N MET A 1 24.15 -12.45 3.65
CA MET A 1 22.93 -12.18 2.85
C MET A 1 22.02 -13.40 2.65
N ALA A 2 22.54 -14.58 2.32
CA ALA A 2 21.72 -15.79 2.07
C ALA A 2 20.74 -16.13 3.22
N GLN A 3 21.19 -16.07 4.48
CA GLN A 3 20.33 -16.33 5.64
C GLN A 3 19.18 -15.32 5.80
N LEU A 4 19.38 -14.05 5.43
CA LEU A 4 18.33 -13.02 5.47
C LEU A 4 17.29 -13.24 4.38
N TYR A 5 17.74 -13.67 3.20
CA TYR A 5 16.86 -14.04 2.11
C TYR A 5 16.00 -15.27 2.44
N GLU A 6 16.57 -16.30 3.08
CA GLU A 6 15.81 -17.45 3.57
C GLU A 6 14.75 -17.06 4.60
N ARG A 7 15.11 -16.18 5.55
CA ARG A 7 14.15 -15.64 6.51
C ARG A 7 13.03 -14.90 5.79
N PHE A 8 13.36 -14.04 4.83
CA PHE A 8 12.37 -13.30 4.03
C PHE A 8 11.39 -14.25 3.32
N LEU A 9 11.88 -15.33 2.69
CA LEU A 9 11.03 -16.34 2.08
C LEU A 9 10.10 -17.03 3.09
N LYS A 10 10.58 -17.35 4.30
CA LYS A 10 9.75 -17.91 5.38
C LYS A 10 8.65 -16.94 5.81
N VAL A 11 8.92 -15.65 5.87
CA VAL A 11 7.89 -14.64 6.20
C VAL A 11 6.85 -14.55 5.09
N LEU A 12 7.29 -14.57 3.83
CA LEU A 12 6.38 -14.55 2.68
C LEU A 12 5.48 -15.79 2.58
N GLN A 13 5.95 -16.96 3.02
CA GLN A 13 5.11 -18.17 3.08
C GLN A 13 3.99 -18.05 4.11
N LYS A 14 4.21 -17.30 5.20
CA LYS A 14 3.19 -17.06 6.23
C LYS A 14 2.20 -15.98 5.81
N TRP A 15 2.47 -15.24 4.75
CA TRP A 15 1.61 -14.14 4.33
C TRP A 15 0.30 -14.68 3.76
N PRO A 16 -0.87 -14.23 4.25
CA PRO A 16 -2.14 -14.75 3.79
C PRO A 16 -2.38 -14.37 2.32
N LEU A 17 -2.71 -15.37 1.50
CA LEU A 17 -3.29 -15.20 0.18
C LEU A 17 -4.80 -15.14 0.35
N ASN A 18 -5.33 -13.97 0.67
CA ASN A 18 -6.76 -13.82 0.81
C ASN A 18 -7.39 -13.67 -0.58
N ALA A 19 -8.06 -14.72 -1.05
CA ALA A 19 -8.73 -14.75 -2.35
C ALA A 19 -9.90 -13.75 -2.43
N ASP A 20 -10.45 -13.36 -1.28
CA ASP A 20 -11.61 -12.47 -1.15
C ASP A 20 -11.26 -10.98 -1.28
N TYR A 21 -9.97 -10.63 -1.23
CA TYR A 21 -9.55 -9.25 -1.40
C TYR A 21 -9.49 -8.88 -2.89
N PRO A 22 -9.82 -7.63 -3.24
CA PRO A 22 -9.73 -7.17 -4.62
C PRO A 22 -8.27 -7.20 -5.10
N PRO A 23 -8.04 -7.30 -6.43
CA PRO A 23 -6.72 -7.45 -7.04
C PRO A 23 -5.59 -6.55 -6.50
N PRO A 24 -5.81 -5.29 -6.07
CA PRO A 24 -4.75 -4.50 -5.44
C PRO A 24 -4.24 -5.07 -4.10
N LEU A 25 -5.11 -5.64 -3.26
CA LEU A 25 -4.71 -6.23 -1.97
C LEU A 25 -4.38 -7.72 -2.10
N ARG A 26 -5.02 -8.42 -3.05
CA ARG A 26 -4.72 -9.82 -3.38
C ARG A 26 -3.29 -10.02 -3.89
N SER A 27 -2.74 -9.01 -4.55
CA SER A 27 -1.40 -9.06 -5.14
C SER A 27 -0.27 -8.61 -4.22
N LEU A 28 -0.55 -8.21 -2.97
CA LEU A 28 0.49 -7.78 -2.03
C LEU A 28 1.60 -8.85 -1.83
N PRO A 29 1.30 -10.16 -1.68
CA PRO A 29 2.35 -11.18 -1.61
C PRO A 29 3.20 -11.28 -2.88
N ALA A 30 2.61 -11.05 -4.05
CA ALA A 30 3.34 -11.02 -5.33
C ALA A 30 4.24 -9.78 -5.39
N HIS A 31 3.70 -8.62 -5.03
CA HIS A 31 4.43 -7.37 -4.97
C HIS A 31 5.64 -7.43 -4.03
N LEU A 32 5.46 -8.00 -2.83
CA LEU A 32 6.57 -8.19 -1.89
C LEU A 32 7.65 -9.13 -2.46
N ARG A 33 7.29 -10.17 -3.21
CA ARG A 33 8.28 -11.05 -3.87
C ARG A 33 9.08 -10.30 -4.91
N ASP A 34 8.44 -9.46 -5.71
CA ASP A 34 9.11 -8.68 -6.75
C ASP A 34 10.02 -7.61 -6.13
N GLN A 35 9.54 -6.90 -5.10
CA GLN A 35 10.37 -5.97 -4.34
C GLN A 35 11.53 -6.67 -3.64
N GLY A 36 11.31 -7.85 -3.06
CA GLY A 36 12.36 -8.64 -2.42
C GLY A 36 13.45 -9.03 -3.41
N LYS A 37 13.07 -9.57 -4.58
CA LYS A 37 14.04 -9.90 -5.65
C LYS A 37 14.86 -8.67 -6.06
N ALA A 38 14.22 -7.51 -6.25
CA ALA A 38 14.89 -6.27 -6.59
C ALA A 38 15.85 -5.81 -5.47
N ALA A 39 15.42 -5.88 -4.22
CA ALA A 39 16.18 -5.38 -3.08
C ALA A 39 17.38 -6.27 -2.70
N PHE A 40 17.28 -7.59 -2.92
CA PHE A 40 18.37 -8.56 -2.72
C PHE A 40 19.25 -8.76 -3.96
N SER A 41 18.95 -8.10 -5.07
CA SER A 41 19.81 -8.11 -6.27
C SER A 41 21.17 -7.46 -5.97
N ALA A 42 22.19 -7.77 -6.77
CA ALA A 42 23.58 -7.32 -6.53
C ALA A 42 23.77 -5.80 -6.45
N ARG A 43 22.84 -5.01 -7.02
CA ARG A 43 22.79 -3.54 -6.96
C ARG A 43 21.62 -3.00 -6.12
N GLY A 44 20.99 -3.87 -5.35
CA GLY A 44 19.78 -3.57 -4.60
C GLY A 44 20.04 -2.71 -3.36
N GLU A 45 18.96 -2.18 -2.78
CA GLU A 45 18.99 -1.31 -1.60
C GLU A 45 19.68 -1.92 -0.37
N PHE A 46 19.83 -3.25 -0.33
CA PHE A 46 20.49 -3.97 0.76
C PHE A 46 21.93 -4.40 0.43
N SER A 47 22.46 -4.04 -0.75
CA SER A 47 23.87 -4.27 -1.08
C SER A 47 24.73 -3.34 -0.21
N GLY A 48 25.14 -3.83 0.97
CA GLY A 48 26.03 -3.12 1.91
C GLY A 48 25.45 -3.00 3.32
N ASP A 49 24.14 -2.77 3.44
CA ASP A 49 23.48 -2.46 4.72
C ASP A 49 22.63 -3.62 5.26
N THR A 50 23.29 -4.60 5.87
CA THR A 50 22.64 -5.77 6.49
C THR A 50 21.67 -5.38 7.61
N LEU A 51 22.01 -4.38 8.42
CA LEU A 51 21.19 -3.92 9.55
C LEU A 51 19.84 -3.34 9.11
N GLN A 52 19.82 -2.60 7.99
CA GLN A 52 18.57 -2.06 7.46
C GLN A 52 17.66 -3.18 6.93
N CYS A 53 18.25 -4.18 6.28
CA CYS A 53 17.54 -5.36 5.82
C CYS A 53 16.89 -6.10 6.99
N GLU A 54 17.65 -6.34 8.08
CA GLU A 54 17.15 -6.98 9.30
C GLU A 54 16.00 -6.19 9.94
N LYS A 55 16.12 -4.87 10.03
CA LYS A 55 15.06 -4.01 10.59
C LYS A 55 13.77 -4.09 9.77
N ARG A 56 13.87 -4.05 8.44
CA ARG A 56 12.71 -4.18 7.55
C ARG A 56 12.10 -5.58 7.63
N LEU A 57 12.92 -6.63 7.68
CA LEU A 57 12.46 -8.01 7.82
C LEU A 57 11.74 -8.23 9.16
N SER A 58 12.30 -7.76 10.27
CA SER A 58 11.66 -7.80 11.59
C SER A 58 10.33 -7.04 11.59
N SER A 59 10.25 -5.91 10.92
CA SER A 59 9.00 -5.16 10.78
C SER A 59 7.95 -5.98 10.01
N LEU A 60 8.35 -6.66 8.93
CA LEU A 60 7.48 -7.54 8.15
C LEU A 60 6.97 -8.73 8.98
N GLU A 61 7.83 -9.34 9.80
CA GLU A 61 7.44 -10.42 10.72
C GLU A 61 6.40 -9.97 11.75
N ARG A 62 6.57 -8.77 12.31
CA ARG A 62 5.60 -8.17 13.25
C ARG A 62 4.23 -7.95 12.60
N LEU A 63 4.22 -7.57 11.33
CA LEU A 63 3.00 -7.44 10.54
C LEU A 63 2.34 -8.81 10.30
N THR A 64 3.08 -9.86 9.90
CA THR A 64 2.49 -11.20 9.70
C THR A 64 1.83 -11.77 10.94
N THR A 65 2.42 -11.52 12.10
CA THR A 65 1.97 -12.10 13.37
C THR A 65 0.83 -11.30 13.99
N ASN A 66 0.42 -10.19 13.37
CA ASN A 66 -0.58 -9.26 13.88
C ASN A 66 -0.30 -8.88 15.35
N GLN A 67 0.98 -8.69 15.69
CA GLN A 67 1.42 -8.51 17.08
C GLN A 67 0.70 -7.33 17.76
N ILE A 68 0.48 -6.23 17.02
CA ILE A 68 -0.17 -5.02 17.55
C ILE A 68 -1.65 -5.30 17.87
N ALA A 69 -2.36 -6.05 17.01
CA ALA A 69 -3.76 -6.40 17.24
C ALA A 69 -3.91 -7.32 18.47
N ARG A 70 -2.92 -8.19 18.72
CA ARG A 70 -2.88 -9.04 19.92
C ARG A 70 -2.56 -8.26 21.19
N ALA A 71 -1.63 -7.32 21.11
CA ALA A 71 -1.23 -6.49 22.26
C ALA A 71 -2.31 -5.47 22.66
N TYR A 72 -3.07 -4.96 21.67
CA TYR A 72 -4.08 -3.93 21.86
C TYR A 72 -5.40 -4.36 21.22
N PRO A 73 -6.17 -5.26 21.88
CA PRO A 73 -7.47 -5.68 21.37
C PRO A 73 -8.42 -4.48 21.32
N ARG A 74 -9.09 -4.31 20.19
CA ARG A 74 -10.07 -3.24 19.99
C ARG A 74 -11.47 -3.75 20.26
N THR A 75 -12.27 -2.93 20.93
CA THR A 75 -13.71 -3.19 21.14
C THR A 75 -14.54 -2.82 19.91
N GLN A 76 -14.08 -1.86 19.12
CA GLN A 76 -14.75 -1.40 17.91
C GLN A 76 -14.19 -2.11 16.66
N GLN A 77 -15.11 -2.50 15.77
CA GLN A 77 -14.80 -3.11 14.47
C GLN A 77 -14.68 -2.07 13.34
N THR A 78 -14.71 -0.79 13.69
CA THR A 78 -14.62 0.33 12.77
C THR A 78 -13.22 0.97 12.82
N GLY A 79 -12.76 1.45 11.66
CA GLY A 79 -11.51 2.20 11.54
C GLY A 79 -11.64 3.65 12.01
N ALA A 80 -10.55 4.42 11.89
CA ALA A 80 -10.52 5.84 12.26
C ALA A 80 -11.53 6.71 11.48
N LEU A 81 -11.94 6.25 10.29
CA LEU A 81 -12.95 6.90 9.46
C LEU A 81 -14.38 6.41 9.75
N GLY A 82 -14.57 5.58 10.78
CA GLY A 82 -15.85 4.94 11.09
C GLY A 82 -16.26 3.83 10.12
N LEU A 83 -15.41 3.48 9.15
CA LEU A 83 -15.68 2.44 8.16
C LEU A 83 -15.40 1.05 8.72
N THR A 84 -16.25 0.08 8.38
CA THR A 84 -16.03 -1.35 8.70
C THR A 84 -15.04 -1.97 7.70
N SER A 85 -14.52 -3.17 8.03
CA SER A 85 -13.64 -3.94 7.14
C SER A 85 -14.24 -4.10 5.74
N ASP A 86 -15.53 -4.44 5.68
CA ASP A 86 -16.19 -4.81 4.43
C ASP A 86 -16.41 -3.59 3.54
N GLN A 87 -16.67 -2.42 4.16
CA GLN A 87 -16.76 -1.16 3.45
C GLN A 87 -15.39 -0.73 2.90
N CYS A 88 -14.30 -0.96 3.64
CA CYS A 88 -12.96 -0.74 3.13
C CYS A 88 -12.62 -1.68 1.96
N VAL A 89 -13.02 -2.96 2.05
CA VAL A 89 -12.83 -3.93 0.96
C VAL A 89 -13.63 -3.50 -0.28
N PHE A 90 -14.88 -3.09 -0.10
CA PHE A 90 -15.73 -2.59 -1.17
C PHE A 90 -15.16 -1.32 -1.82
N ALA A 91 -14.68 -0.36 -1.03
CA ALA A 91 -14.03 0.85 -1.54
C ALA A 91 -12.75 0.56 -2.36
N LEU A 92 -12.11 -0.59 -2.13
CA LEU A 92 -10.92 -1.04 -2.86
C LEU A 92 -11.26 -1.92 -4.07
N SER A 93 -12.54 -2.20 -4.32
CA SER A 93 -12.99 -3.02 -5.44
C SER A 93 -12.88 -2.28 -6.78
N ASP A 94 -12.59 -3.04 -7.85
CA ASP A 94 -12.45 -2.49 -9.20
C ASP A 94 -13.73 -1.82 -9.69
N SER A 95 -14.90 -2.31 -9.29
CA SER A 95 -16.20 -1.72 -9.66
C SER A 95 -16.34 -0.33 -9.06
N TYR A 96 -15.98 -0.16 -7.79
CA TYR A 96 -16.02 1.14 -7.13
C TYR A 96 -14.97 2.10 -7.73
N GLN A 97 -13.75 1.63 -7.95
CA GLN A 97 -12.68 2.44 -8.57
C GLN A 97 -13.07 2.93 -9.98
N LYS A 98 -13.61 2.06 -10.83
CA LYS A 98 -14.11 2.45 -12.17
C LYS A 98 -15.25 3.46 -12.08
N SER A 99 -16.13 3.34 -11.08
CA SER A 99 -17.19 4.33 -10.85
C SER A 99 -16.63 5.69 -10.44
N LEU A 100 -15.55 5.72 -9.64
CA LEU A 100 -14.84 6.95 -9.30
C LEU A 100 -14.14 7.56 -10.50
N GLU A 101 -13.48 6.77 -11.35
CA GLU A 101 -12.84 7.26 -12.57
C GLU A 101 -13.85 7.85 -13.56
N THR A 102 -15.01 7.21 -13.69
CA THR A 102 -16.09 7.69 -14.57
C THR A 102 -16.77 8.94 -14.01
N SER A 103 -16.87 9.04 -12.67
CA SER A 103 -17.48 10.18 -11.97
C SER A 103 -16.51 11.31 -11.64
N ALA A 104 -15.20 11.11 -11.89
CA ALA A 104 -14.16 12.13 -11.89
C ALA A 104 -14.34 13.10 -13.08
N THR A 105 -15.58 13.55 -13.28
CA THR A 105 -15.92 14.83 -13.86
C THR A 105 -15.04 15.90 -13.23
N THR A 106 -14.23 16.53 -14.09
CA THR A 106 -13.38 17.69 -13.88
C THR A 106 -13.60 18.34 -12.51
N SER A 107 -12.79 17.91 -11.55
CA SER A 107 -12.94 18.31 -10.15
C SER A 107 -13.01 19.83 -10.06
N LEU A 108 -13.92 20.34 -9.23
CA LEU A 108 -14.15 21.78 -9.04
C LEU A 108 -12.82 22.53 -8.77
N PHE A 109 -11.85 21.89 -8.14
CA PHE A 109 -10.48 22.38 -7.97
C PHE A 109 -9.70 22.56 -9.28
N GLN A 110 -9.79 21.63 -10.25
CA GLN A 110 -9.21 21.85 -11.58
C GLN A 110 -9.84 23.04 -12.29
N ARG A 111 -11.15 23.26 -12.10
CA ARG A 111 -11.87 24.41 -12.68
C ARG A 111 -11.50 25.74 -12.02
N ILE A 112 -11.18 25.73 -10.73
CA ILE A 112 -10.67 26.91 -9.98
C ILE A 112 -9.19 27.18 -10.32
N VAL A 113 -8.37 26.14 -10.45
CA VAL A 113 -6.95 26.27 -10.81
C VAL A 113 -6.79 26.70 -12.27
N SER A 114 -7.65 26.22 -13.18
CA SER A 114 -7.62 26.67 -14.57
C SER A 114 -8.09 28.11 -14.74
N SER A 115 -9.14 28.54 -14.02
CA SER A 115 -9.61 29.93 -14.05
C SER A 115 -8.59 30.92 -13.47
N PHE A 116 -7.86 30.52 -12.42
CA PHE A 116 -6.77 31.32 -11.87
C PHE A 116 -5.57 31.45 -12.83
N ARG A 117 -5.23 30.38 -13.55
CA ARG A 117 -4.11 30.38 -14.52
C ARG A 117 -4.40 31.22 -15.77
N GLN A 118 -5.68 31.44 -16.11
CA GLN A 118 -6.12 32.22 -17.27
C GLN A 118 -6.21 33.73 -16.99
N GLY A 119 -6.26 34.15 -15.73
CA GLY A 119 -6.28 35.56 -15.30
C GLY A 119 -4.93 36.28 -15.34
N SER A 120 -3.80 35.56 -15.36
CA SER A 120 -2.45 36.16 -15.32
C SER A 120 -1.91 36.64 -16.68
N GLY A 121 -2.72 36.58 -17.76
CA GLY A 121 -2.28 36.85 -19.14
C GLY A 121 -2.90 38.08 -19.82
N LYS A 122 -3.76 38.86 -19.13
CA LYS A 122 -4.41 40.05 -19.71
C LYS A 122 -4.14 41.30 -18.88
N GLU A 123 -2.88 41.67 -18.74
CA GLU A 123 -2.54 43.03 -18.29
C GLU A 123 -1.20 43.46 -18.89
N LYS A 124 -1.08 43.43 -20.22
CA LYS A 124 -0.14 44.24 -21.03
C LYS A 124 -0.64 44.32 -22.48
N ALA A 125 -1.50 45.28 -22.76
CA ALA A 125 -1.65 45.96 -24.06
C ALA A 125 -2.45 47.24 -23.84
#